data_AF-A0A2G5VM49-F1
#
_entry.id   AF-A0A2G5VM49-F1
#
_cell.length_a   1.000
_cell.length_b   1.000
_cell.length_c   1.000
_cell.angle_alpha   90.00
_cell.angle_beta   90.00
_cell.angle_gamma   90.00
#
_symmetry.space_group_name_H-M   'P 1'
#
loop_
_entity.id
_entity.type
_entity.pdbx_description
1 polymer ?
#
loop_
_entity_poly.entity_id
_entity_poly.type
_entity_poly.pdbx_seq_one_letter_code
_entity_poly.pdbx_strand_id
1 'polypeptide(L)'
;MHRFSQYFAVILGFYAFFLLVRFYFSDDYTDWIESDQDDIDLKSVTMRADKMEIFNSWHQCFSENMMSITDAEEFWTNFVGISRKCDAQANVHQLGIVTLKNSDEMKQVLFPKIFNAGPHNFFTIGIGRDIRAEKQFRRKMAKLGNNVTYYGADPIPYINGELYSQIGTYFPLAIGGKSGISNARVMEKCEIIGFDYCQLP
;
A
#
# COMPACT_ATOMS: atom_id res chain seq x y z
N MET A 1 21.73 -0.81 52.10
CA MET A 1 21.98 -0.63 50.64
C MET A 1 21.54 -1.82 49.79
N HIS A 2 21.73 -3.08 50.20
CA HIS A 2 21.45 -4.25 49.36
C HIS A 2 19.97 -4.45 48.93
N ARG A 3 19.01 -4.20 49.83
CA ARG A 3 17.57 -4.34 49.52
C ARG A 3 17.06 -3.25 48.56
N PHE A 4 17.54 -2.02 48.70
CA PHE A 4 17.16 -0.90 47.81
C PHE A 4 17.64 -1.14 46.38
N SER A 5 18.83 -1.72 46.22
CA SER A 5 19.38 -2.17 44.94
C SER A 5 18.55 -3.31 44.31
N GLN A 6 18.05 -4.25 45.12
CA GLN A 6 17.16 -5.32 44.65
C GLN A 6 15.81 -4.78 44.17
N TYR A 7 15.17 -3.86 44.90
CA TYR A 7 13.92 -3.23 44.47
C TYR A 7 14.11 -2.43 43.17
N PHE A 8 15.21 -1.69 43.06
CA PHE A 8 15.54 -0.96 41.84
C PHE A 8 15.71 -1.89 40.63
N ALA A 9 16.43 -3.01 40.79
CA ALA A 9 16.60 -4.00 39.72
C ALA A 9 15.27 -4.63 39.28
N VAL A 10 14.37 -4.92 40.24
CA VAL A 10 13.03 -5.45 39.94
C VAL A 10 12.19 -4.43 39.16
N ILE A 11 12.19 -3.16 39.56
CA ILE A 11 11.48 -2.09 38.85
C ILE A 11 12.03 -1.92 37.43
N LEU A 12 13.36 -1.96 37.27
CA LEU A 12 14.01 -1.85 35.96
C LEU A 12 13.67 -3.04 35.06
N GLY A 13 13.58 -4.25 35.63
CA GLY A 13 13.10 -5.45 34.93
C GLY A 13 11.65 -5.32 34.46
N PHE A 14 10.74 -4.84 35.31
CA PHE A 14 9.34 -4.58 34.93
C PHE A 14 9.23 -3.50 33.86
N TYR A 15 10.01 -2.43 33.96
CA TYR A 15 10.03 -1.37 32.97
C TYR A 15 10.57 -1.85 31.62
N ALA A 16 11.65 -2.63 31.61
CA ALA A 16 12.18 -3.24 30.40
C ALA A 16 11.17 -4.22 29.76
N PHE A 17 10.50 -5.04 30.57
CA PHE A 17 9.43 -5.92 30.10
C PHE A 17 8.26 -5.12 29.49
N PHE A 18 7.83 -4.05 30.15
CA PHE A 18 6.80 -3.15 29.62
C PHE A 18 7.21 -2.54 28.27
N LEU A 19 8.45 -2.11 28.11
CA LEU A 19 8.96 -1.61 26.83
C LEU A 19 8.99 -2.70 25.75
N LEU A 20 9.39 -3.93 26.08
CA LEU A 20 9.38 -5.05 25.15
C LEU A 20 7.97 -5.41 24.70
N VAL A 21 7.01 -5.44 25.63
CA VAL A 21 5.59 -5.65 25.31
C VAL A 21 5.08 -4.51 24.43
N ARG A 22 5.39 -3.26 24.77
CA ARG A 22 4.99 -2.09 23.97
C ARG A 22 5.58 -2.16 22.55
N PHE A 23 6.83 -2.56 22.40
CA PHE A 23 7.47 -2.74 21.10
C PHE A 23 6.83 -3.91 20.32
N TYR A 24 6.59 -5.05 20.96
CA TYR A 24 5.96 -6.20 20.32
C TYR A 24 4.58 -5.87 19.74
N PHE A 25 3.83 -4.97 20.37
CA PHE A 25 2.54 -4.49 19.89
C PHE A 25 2.61 -3.18 19.08
N SER A 26 3.81 -2.71 18.68
CA SER A 26 3.95 -1.51 17.86
C SER A 26 4.00 -1.81 16.36
N ASP A 27 3.64 -0.80 15.57
CA ASP A 27 3.81 -0.83 14.11
C ASP A 27 5.27 -1.05 13.70
N ASP A 28 6.22 -0.61 14.52
CA ASP A 28 7.65 -0.78 14.26
C ASP A 28 8.08 -2.25 14.30
N TYR A 29 7.49 -3.06 15.18
CA TYR A 29 7.76 -4.51 15.19
C TYR A 29 7.18 -5.18 13.95
N THR A 30 5.99 -4.77 13.50
CA THR A 30 5.39 -5.28 12.26
C THR A 30 6.23 -4.90 11.05
N ASP A 31 6.70 -3.65 10.97
CA ASP A 31 7.60 -3.16 9.92
C ASP A 31 8.92 -3.95 9.89
N TRP A 32 9.48 -4.27 11.07
CA TRP A 32 10.69 -5.10 11.20
C TRP A 32 10.48 -6.51 10.65
N ILE A 33 9.38 -7.18 11.01
CA ILE A 33 9.04 -8.52 10.49
C ILE A 33 8.88 -8.48 8.97
N GLU A 34 8.18 -7.48 8.44
CA GLU A 34 7.97 -7.34 7.00
C GLU A 34 9.27 -7.06 6.23
N SER A 35 10.25 -6.40 6.85
CA SER A 35 11.51 -6.05 6.21
C SER A 35 12.37 -7.24 5.78
N ASP A 36 12.19 -8.40 6.44
CA ASP A 36 12.86 -9.67 6.10
C ASP A 36 12.38 -10.21 4.75
N GLN A 37 11.09 -10.03 4.44
CA GLN A 37 10.47 -10.47 3.19
C GLN A 37 10.87 -9.59 1.98
N ASP A 38 11.32 -8.35 2.23
CA ASP A 38 11.63 -7.40 1.16
C ASP A 38 12.71 -7.93 0.19
N ASP A 39 13.71 -8.68 0.67
CA ASP A 39 14.80 -9.17 -0.19
C ASP A 39 14.32 -10.26 -1.16
N ILE A 40 13.34 -11.07 -0.75
CA ILE A 40 12.70 -12.07 -1.61
C ILE A 40 11.90 -11.36 -2.69
N ASP A 41 11.13 -10.35 -2.31
CA ASP A 41 10.29 -9.59 -3.24
C ASP A 41 11.15 -8.83 -4.26
N LEU A 42 12.29 -8.27 -3.83
CA LEU A 42 13.20 -7.56 -4.72
C LEU A 42 13.91 -8.45 -5.75
N LYS A 43 13.94 -9.78 -5.56
CA LYS A 43 14.41 -10.69 -6.63
C LYS A 43 13.55 -10.55 -7.88
N SER A 44 12.27 -10.18 -7.75
CA SER A 44 11.38 -9.96 -8.89
C SER A 44 11.86 -8.84 -9.82
N VAL A 45 12.57 -7.83 -9.28
CA VAL A 45 13.15 -6.72 -10.05
C VAL A 45 14.17 -7.23 -11.07
N THR A 46 14.90 -8.28 -10.71
CA THR A 46 15.93 -8.89 -11.56
C THR A 46 15.37 -9.86 -12.60
N MET A 47 14.04 -10.06 -12.65
CA MET A 47 13.41 -10.92 -13.66
C MET A 47 13.73 -10.42 -15.06
N ARG A 48 14.12 -11.36 -15.93
CA ARG A 48 14.57 -11.06 -17.30
C ARG A 48 13.45 -10.79 -18.30
N ALA A 49 12.19 -11.01 -17.90
CA ALA A 49 11.05 -10.83 -18.79
C ALA A 49 11.07 -9.44 -19.45
N ASP A 50 10.80 -9.45 -20.76
CA ASP A 50 10.64 -8.24 -21.55
C ASP A 50 9.27 -7.63 -21.22
N LYS A 51 9.30 -6.57 -20.40
CA LYS A 51 8.10 -5.86 -19.95
C LYS A 51 7.34 -5.25 -21.13
N MET A 52 8.03 -4.87 -22.21
CA MET A 52 7.42 -4.27 -23.38
C MET A 52 6.70 -5.33 -24.22
N GLU A 53 7.31 -6.51 -24.39
CA GLU A 53 6.67 -7.64 -25.06
C GLU A 53 5.39 -8.07 -24.35
N ILE A 54 5.45 -8.26 -23.02
CA ILE A 54 4.29 -8.63 -22.20
C ILE A 54 3.20 -7.55 -22.29
N PHE A 55 3.57 -6.27 -22.16
CA PHE A 55 2.62 -5.17 -22.27
C PHE A 55 1.94 -5.14 -23.63
N ASN A 56 2.69 -5.26 -24.73
CA ASN A 56 2.14 -5.24 -26.08
C ASN A 56 1.22 -6.44 -26.33
N SER A 57 1.62 -7.64 -25.89
CA SER A 57 0.77 -8.85 -26.00
C SER A 57 -0.52 -8.70 -25.19
N TRP A 58 -0.44 -8.17 -23.97
CA TRP A 58 -1.60 -7.95 -23.12
C TRP A 58 -2.52 -6.88 -23.72
N HIS A 59 -1.94 -5.75 -24.15
CA HIS A 59 -2.66 -4.63 -24.73
C HIS A 59 -3.38 -5.04 -26.01
N GLN A 60 -2.74 -5.81 -26.89
CA GLN A 60 -3.37 -6.34 -28.10
C GLN A 60 -4.57 -7.24 -27.75
N CYS A 61 -4.38 -8.24 -26.87
CA CYS A 61 -5.47 -9.10 -26.42
C CYS A 61 -6.63 -8.31 -25.84
N PHE A 62 -6.34 -7.38 -24.92
CA PHE A 62 -7.38 -6.61 -24.24
C PHE A 62 -8.13 -5.72 -25.24
N SER A 63 -7.39 -5.05 -26.12
CA SER A 63 -7.94 -4.20 -27.18
C SER A 63 -8.88 -4.95 -28.11
N GLU A 64 -8.46 -6.12 -28.61
CA GLU A 64 -9.25 -6.95 -29.53
C GLU A 64 -10.56 -7.47 -28.90
N ASN A 65 -10.56 -7.74 -27.59
CA ASN A 65 -11.71 -8.32 -26.91
C ASN A 65 -12.61 -7.26 -26.26
N MET A 66 -12.09 -6.06 -25.96
CA MET A 66 -12.80 -5.04 -25.19
C MET A 66 -13.27 -3.83 -26.00
N MET A 67 -12.53 -3.41 -27.04
CA MET A 67 -12.81 -2.14 -27.74
C MET A 67 -14.14 -2.11 -28.50
N SER A 68 -14.71 -3.26 -28.84
CA SER A 68 -16.03 -3.32 -29.49
C SER A 68 -17.19 -3.13 -28.52
N ILE A 69 -16.96 -3.21 -27.20
CA ILE A 69 -18.00 -3.06 -26.19
C ILE A 69 -18.19 -1.56 -25.91
N THR A 70 -19.30 -1.01 -26.36
CA THR A 70 -19.65 0.40 -26.17
C THR A 70 -20.56 0.64 -24.96
N ASP A 71 -21.29 -0.38 -24.53
CA ASP A 71 -22.14 -0.32 -23.35
C ASP A 71 -21.33 -0.46 -22.06
N ALA A 72 -21.61 0.40 -21.08
CA ALA A 72 -20.85 0.47 -19.84
C ALA A 72 -21.11 -0.75 -18.93
N GLU A 73 -22.35 -1.24 -18.87
CA GLU A 73 -22.71 -2.38 -18.02
C GLU A 73 -22.13 -3.68 -18.59
N GLU A 74 -22.23 -3.85 -19.91
CA GLU A 74 -21.58 -4.94 -20.62
C GLU A 74 -20.06 -4.88 -20.47
N PHE A 75 -19.47 -3.69 -20.53
CA PHE A 75 -18.04 -3.50 -20.30
C PHE A 75 -17.63 -4.04 -18.93
N TRP A 76 -18.28 -3.57 -17.85
CA TRP A 76 -17.92 -3.98 -16.50
C TRP A 76 -18.20 -5.45 -16.22
N THR A 77 -19.25 -6.01 -16.81
CA THR A 77 -19.59 -7.44 -16.69
C THR A 77 -18.51 -8.33 -17.31
N ASN A 78 -17.95 -7.93 -18.45
CA ASN A 78 -16.94 -8.72 -19.16
C ASN A 78 -15.50 -8.43 -18.71
N PHE A 79 -15.24 -7.26 -18.10
CA PHE A 79 -13.91 -6.77 -17.78
C PHE A 79 -13.03 -7.78 -17.04
N VAL A 80 -13.57 -8.42 -15.99
CA VAL A 80 -12.79 -9.37 -15.16
C VAL A 80 -12.43 -10.63 -15.94
N GLY A 81 -13.37 -11.16 -16.72
CA GLY A 81 -13.16 -12.37 -17.53
C GLY A 81 -12.11 -12.14 -18.62
N ILE A 82 -12.24 -11.03 -19.35
CA ILE A 82 -11.32 -10.66 -20.43
C ILE A 82 -9.93 -10.33 -19.87
N SER A 83 -9.84 -9.57 -18.78
CA SER A 83 -8.54 -9.26 -18.15
C SER A 83 -7.78 -10.53 -17.78
N ARG A 84 -8.45 -11.50 -17.11
CA ARG A 84 -7.82 -12.78 -16.74
C ARG A 84 -7.35 -13.59 -17.93
N LYS A 85 -8.14 -13.62 -19.02
CA LYS A 85 -7.74 -14.26 -20.28
C LYS A 85 -6.47 -13.63 -20.83
N CYS A 86 -6.42 -12.29 -20.88
CA CYS A 86 -5.26 -11.57 -21.41
C CYS A 86 -4.04 -11.65 -20.50
N ASP A 87 -4.22 -11.69 -19.18
CA ASP A 87 -3.14 -11.92 -18.21
C ASP A 87 -2.45 -13.27 -18.43
N ALA A 88 -3.25 -14.32 -18.65
CA ALA A 88 -2.75 -15.66 -18.95
C ALA A 88 -2.03 -15.72 -20.30
N GLN A 89 -2.63 -15.14 -21.35
CA GLN A 89 -2.06 -15.13 -22.70
C GLN A 89 -0.73 -14.38 -22.77
N ALA A 90 -0.64 -13.22 -22.11
CA ALA A 90 0.57 -12.39 -22.12
C ALA A 90 1.62 -12.83 -21.08
N ASN A 91 1.37 -13.89 -20.31
CA ASN A 91 2.24 -14.34 -19.23
C ASN A 91 2.57 -13.25 -18.20
N VAL A 92 1.56 -12.48 -17.77
CA VAL A 92 1.71 -11.34 -16.84
C VAL A 92 2.39 -11.74 -15.52
N HIS A 93 2.27 -13.00 -15.09
CA HIS A 93 2.96 -13.55 -13.93
C HIS A 93 4.50 -13.41 -14.01
N GLN A 94 5.07 -13.27 -15.22
CA GLN A 94 6.51 -13.09 -15.44
C GLN A 94 6.99 -11.66 -15.23
N LEU A 95 6.09 -10.67 -15.04
CA LEU A 95 6.48 -9.28 -14.80
C LEU A 95 7.22 -9.09 -13.47
N GLY A 96 7.07 -10.01 -12.52
CA GLY A 96 7.61 -9.87 -11.18
C GLY A 96 6.83 -8.87 -10.33
N ILE A 97 5.50 -8.93 -10.43
CA ILE A 97 4.59 -8.12 -9.63
C ILE A 97 4.77 -8.48 -8.15
N VAL A 98 4.99 -7.46 -7.32
CA VAL A 98 5.12 -7.59 -5.87
C VAL A 98 3.82 -7.14 -5.22
N THR A 99 3.30 -7.95 -4.32
CA THR A 99 2.14 -7.59 -3.50
C THR A 99 2.59 -6.90 -2.22
N LEU A 100 2.09 -5.70 -1.99
CA LEU A 100 2.24 -4.95 -0.75
C LEU A 100 0.94 -5.12 0.07
N LYS A 101 1.05 -5.62 1.28
CA LYS A 101 -0.11 -5.96 2.12
C LYS A 101 -0.50 -4.77 3.01
N ASN A 102 -1.79 -4.43 2.99
CA ASN A 102 -2.48 -3.60 3.98
C ASN A 102 -3.38 -4.49 4.87
N SER A 103 -4.06 -3.91 5.87
CA SER A 103 -5.00 -4.63 6.77
C SER A 103 -6.20 -5.19 6.03
N ASP A 104 -6.66 -4.42 5.05
CA ASP A 104 -7.97 -4.51 4.44
C ASP A 104 -7.87 -4.65 2.92
N GLU A 105 -6.70 -4.41 2.34
CA GLU A 105 -6.46 -4.44 0.90
C GLU A 105 -5.04 -4.89 0.53
N MET A 106 -4.85 -5.21 -0.75
CA MET A 106 -3.55 -5.55 -1.33
C MET A 106 -3.24 -4.56 -2.46
N LYS A 107 -2.08 -3.93 -2.40
CA LYS A 107 -1.57 -3.07 -3.48
C LYS A 107 -0.55 -3.87 -4.30
N GLN A 108 -0.63 -3.79 -5.63
CA GLN A 108 0.29 -4.50 -6.53
C GLN A 108 1.29 -3.51 -7.13
N VAL A 109 2.57 -3.87 -7.13
CA VAL A 109 3.65 -2.99 -7.56
C VAL A 109 4.58 -3.70 -8.53
N LEU A 110 4.91 -3.00 -9.62
CA LEU A 110 5.99 -3.37 -10.51
C LEU A 110 7.19 -2.46 -10.24
N PHE A 111 8.18 -2.95 -9.51
CA PHE A 111 9.37 -2.16 -9.20
C PHE A 111 10.20 -1.87 -10.47
N PRO A 112 10.85 -0.70 -10.52
CA PRO A 112 11.64 -0.31 -11.68
C PRO A 112 12.98 -1.06 -11.66
N LYS A 113 13.51 -1.43 -12.84
CA LYS A 113 14.78 -2.19 -12.97
C LYS A 113 16.03 -1.30 -12.81
N ILE A 114 15.87 -0.11 -12.23
CA ILE A 114 16.95 0.87 -12.02
C ILE A 114 17.37 0.82 -10.55
N PHE A 115 18.68 0.85 -10.36
CA PHE A 115 19.31 0.81 -9.04
C PHE A 115 20.15 2.07 -8.88
N ASN A 116 20.23 2.60 -7.66
CA ASN A 116 21.03 3.79 -7.34
C ASN A 116 20.70 5.01 -8.23
N ALA A 117 19.42 5.16 -8.60
CA ALA A 117 18.94 6.19 -9.51
C ALA A 117 18.05 7.23 -8.81
N GLY A 118 17.85 8.36 -9.47
CA GLY A 118 16.98 9.44 -9.00
C GLY A 118 17.27 10.76 -9.72
N PRO A 119 16.44 11.79 -9.48
CA PRO A 119 15.31 11.80 -8.55
C PRO A 119 14.05 11.11 -9.11
N HIS A 120 13.33 10.40 -8.24
CA HIS A 120 12.00 9.87 -8.53
C HIS A 120 10.94 10.58 -7.70
N ASN A 121 9.72 10.63 -8.21
CA ASN A 121 8.56 11.11 -7.47
C ASN A 121 7.56 9.97 -7.34
N PHE A 122 7.11 9.70 -6.13
CA PHE A 122 6.05 8.75 -5.83
C PHE A 122 4.79 9.53 -5.45
N PHE A 123 3.68 9.21 -6.12
CA PHE A 123 2.36 9.79 -5.84
C PHE A 123 1.40 8.66 -5.45
N THR A 124 0.75 8.81 -4.30
CA THR A 124 -0.36 7.94 -3.86
C THR A 124 -1.60 8.78 -3.60
N ILE A 125 -2.78 8.25 -3.95
CA ILE A 125 -4.07 8.93 -3.81
C ILE A 125 -5.02 7.97 -3.12
N GLY A 126 -5.81 8.48 -2.16
CA GLY A 126 -6.64 7.64 -1.31
C GLY A 126 -5.76 6.85 -0.34
N ILE A 127 -4.93 7.57 0.42
CA ILE A 127 -4.00 6.97 1.39
C ILE A 127 -4.77 6.13 2.42
N GLY A 128 -5.91 6.64 2.90
CA GLY A 128 -6.66 6.01 3.98
C GLY A 128 -5.92 6.01 5.33
N ARG A 129 -6.37 5.15 6.23
CA ARG A 129 -5.83 5.01 7.60
C ARG A 129 -4.69 4.00 7.71
N ASP A 130 -4.40 3.24 6.66
CA ASP A 130 -3.34 2.24 6.66
C ASP A 130 -2.30 2.53 5.58
N ILE A 131 -1.12 2.95 6.05
CA ILE A 131 0.02 3.37 5.23
C ILE A 131 1.10 2.28 5.12
N ARG A 132 0.81 1.03 5.50
CA ARG A 132 1.81 -0.04 5.50
C ARG A 132 2.35 -0.33 4.12
N ALA A 133 1.49 -0.35 3.10
CA ALA A 133 1.94 -0.54 1.73
C ALA A 133 2.92 0.58 1.29
N GLU A 134 2.65 1.84 1.63
CA GLU A 134 3.53 2.98 1.36
C GLU A 134 4.86 2.87 2.13
N LYS A 135 4.83 2.43 3.40
CA LYS A 135 6.05 2.14 4.18
C LYS A 135 6.88 1.02 3.52
N GLN A 136 6.26 -0.09 3.14
CA GLN A 136 6.91 -1.21 2.43
C GLN A 136 7.52 -0.74 1.10
N PHE A 137 6.79 0.05 0.31
CA PHE A 137 7.30 0.61 -0.93
C PHE A 137 8.55 1.47 -0.69
N ARG A 138 8.51 2.35 0.32
CA ARG A 138 9.65 3.20 0.70
C ARG A 138 10.88 2.39 1.07
N ARG A 139 10.74 1.37 1.93
CA ARG A 139 11.84 0.49 2.33
C ARG A 139 12.45 -0.23 1.13
N LYS A 140 11.61 -0.80 0.26
CA LYS A 140 12.05 -1.52 -0.95
C LYS A 140 12.77 -0.61 -1.94
N MET A 141 12.27 0.61 -2.17
CA MET A 141 12.96 1.61 -3.02
C MET A 141 14.31 2.03 -2.42
N ALA A 142 14.40 2.19 -1.09
CA ALA A 142 15.65 2.48 -0.41
C ALA A 142 16.66 1.33 -0.52
N LYS A 143 16.22 0.07 -0.42
CA LYS A 143 17.05 -1.13 -0.66
C LYS A 143 17.59 -1.19 -2.10
N LEU A 144 16.83 -0.68 -3.08
CA LEU A 144 17.29 -0.52 -4.47
C LEU A 144 18.28 0.65 -4.65
N GLY A 145 18.54 1.43 -3.60
CA GLY A 145 19.40 2.62 -3.62
C GLY A 145 18.76 3.83 -4.30
N ASN A 146 17.46 3.78 -4.60
CA ASN A 146 16.80 4.82 -5.36
C ASN A 146 16.36 5.99 -4.47
N ASN A 147 16.64 7.21 -4.92
CA ASN A 147 16.20 8.43 -4.25
C ASN A 147 14.79 8.81 -4.72
N VAL A 148 13.83 8.84 -3.80
CA VAL A 148 12.41 9.06 -4.09
C VAL A 148 11.84 10.12 -3.16
N THR A 149 11.14 11.09 -3.74
CA THR A 149 10.32 12.04 -3.00
C THR A 149 8.87 11.55 -2.98
N TYR A 150 8.25 11.56 -1.80
CA TYR A 150 6.93 10.97 -1.59
C TYR A 150 5.86 12.04 -1.43
N TYR A 151 4.75 11.86 -2.15
CA TYR A 151 3.60 12.74 -2.16
C TYR A 151 2.32 11.90 -2.02
N GLY A 152 1.42 12.33 -1.14
CA GLY A 152 0.21 11.58 -0.85
C GLY A 152 -0.99 12.49 -0.74
N ALA A 153 -2.12 12.06 -1.27
CA ALA A 153 -3.36 12.82 -1.29
C ALA A 153 -4.53 12.03 -0.67
N ASP A 154 -5.23 12.67 0.27
CA ASP A 154 -6.45 12.11 0.88
C ASP A 154 -7.36 13.26 1.36
N PRO A 155 -8.69 13.13 1.34
CA PRO A 155 -9.58 14.20 1.79
C PRO A 155 -9.64 14.34 3.32
N ILE A 156 -9.12 13.39 4.12
CA ILE A 156 -9.19 13.42 5.59
C ILE A 156 -7.88 13.93 6.20
N PRO A 157 -7.73 15.24 6.48
CA PRO A 157 -6.47 15.77 6.99
C PRO A 157 -6.13 15.24 8.40
N TYR A 158 -7.13 15.02 9.24
CA TYR A 158 -6.93 14.52 10.60
C TYR A 158 -6.72 12.99 10.57
N ILE A 159 -5.74 12.50 11.34
CA ILE A 159 -5.27 11.10 11.33
C ILE A 159 -4.51 10.73 10.05
N ASN A 160 -5.14 10.71 8.86
CA ASN A 160 -4.47 10.24 7.64
C ASN A 160 -3.29 11.15 7.26
N GLY A 161 -3.46 12.46 7.41
CA GLY A 161 -2.40 13.44 7.21
C GLY A 161 -1.22 13.25 8.18
N GLU A 162 -1.50 12.99 9.46
CA GLU A 162 -0.46 12.74 10.47
C GLU A 162 0.29 11.44 10.20
N LEU A 163 -0.42 10.39 9.77
CA LEU A 163 0.18 9.11 9.41
C LEU A 163 1.10 9.28 8.19
N TYR A 164 0.58 9.82 7.09
CA TYR A 164 1.36 9.93 5.85
C TYR A 164 2.53 10.92 5.94
N SER A 165 2.42 11.94 6.79
CA SER A 165 3.52 12.89 7.02
C SER A 165 4.79 12.25 7.57
N GLN A 166 4.71 11.00 8.07
CA GLN A 166 5.88 10.19 8.45
C GLN A 166 6.64 9.61 7.24
N ILE A 167 6.03 9.66 6.05
CA ILE A 167 6.57 9.14 4.78
C ILE A 167 6.97 10.29 3.85
N GLY A 168 6.09 11.28 3.67
CA GLY A 168 6.29 12.35 2.70
C GLY A 168 5.31 13.50 2.86
N THR A 169 5.16 14.30 1.80
CA THR A 169 4.29 15.47 1.82
C THR A 169 2.83 15.07 1.60
N TYR A 170 1.96 15.49 2.51
CA TYR A 170 0.53 15.24 2.46
C TYR A 170 -0.25 16.40 1.83
N PHE A 171 -1.26 16.08 1.02
CA PHE A 171 -2.20 17.04 0.44
C PHE A 171 -3.65 16.67 0.79
N PRO A 172 -4.43 17.61 1.37
CA PRO A 172 -5.82 17.37 1.74
C PRO A 172 -6.76 17.50 0.51
N LEU A 173 -6.60 16.60 -0.46
CA LEU A 173 -7.35 16.60 -1.72
C LEU A 173 -7.73 15.19 -2.17
N ALA A 174 -8.79 15.10 -2.95
CA ALA A 174 -9.31 13.85 -3.52
C ALA A 174 -9.70 14.04 -4.98
N ILE A 175 -9.79 12.92 -5.72
CA ILE A 175 -10.34 12.93 -7.08
C ILE A 175 -11.86 12.86 -6.98
N GLY A 176 -12.54 13.82 -7.59
CA GLY A 176 -13.99 13.87 -7.69
C GLY A 176 -14.45 14.16 -9.12
N GLY A 177 -15.71 13.84 -9.42
CA GLY A 177 -16.29 14.12 -10.74
C GLY A 177 -16.48 15.61 -11.06
N LYS A 178 -16.34 16.48 -10.06
CA LYS A 178 -16.38 17.95 -10.19
C LYS A 178 -15.32 18.58 -9.30
N SER A 179 -14.73 19.68 -9.78
CA SER A 179 -13.83 20.51 -8.98
C SER A 179 -14.60 21.33 -7.96
N GLY A 180 -14.08 21.41 -6.73
CA GLY A 180 -14.66 22.24 -5.67
C GLY A 180 -14.32 21.70 -4.29
N ILE A 181 -14.69 22.47 -3.27
CA ILE A 181 -14.66 22.02 -1.88
C ILE A 181 -15.98 21.30 -1.62
N SER A 182 -15.92 20.06 -1.16
CA SER A 182 -17.09 19.27 -0.78
C SER A 182 -16.86 18.61 0.57
N ASN A 183 -17.94 18.41 1.32
CA ASN A 183 -17.89 17.66 2.56
C ASN A 183 -17.81 16.17 2.21
N ALA A 184 -16.64 15.56 2.43
CA ALA A 184 -16.50 14.12 2.35
C ALA A 184 -16.99 13.49 3.67
N ARG A 185 -17.80 12.44 3.57
CA ARG A 185 -18.11 11.54 4.70
C ARG A 185 -17.38 10.24 4.46
N VAL A 186 -16.67 9.77 5.49
CA VAL A 186 -15.98 8.50 5.44
C VAL A 186 -16.86 7.52 6.18
N MET A 187 -17.18 6.42 5.51
CA MET A 187 -17.99 5.38 6.11
C MET A 187 -17.14 4.73 7.20
N GLU A 188 -17.45 5.02 8.46
CA GLU A 188 -16.89 4.24 9.56
C GLU A 188 -17.41 2.81 9.44
N LYS A 189 -16.56 1.81 9.72
CA LYS A 189 -17.01 0.42 9.78
C LYS A 189 -18.19 0.37 10.76
N CYS A 190 -19.37 0.00 10.27
CA CYS A 190 -20.56 -0.24 11.08
C CYS A 190 -20.22 -1.46 11.96
N GLU A 191 -19.62 -1.25 13.14
CA GLU A 191 -19.44 -2.29 14.15
C GLU A 191 -20.81 -2.60 14.73
N ILE A 192 -21.35 -3.77 14.40
CA ILE A 192 -22.60 -4.24 14.98
C ILE A 192 -22.33 -4.57 16.45
N ILE A 193 -22.58 -3.60 17.33
CA ILE A 193 -22.76 -3.83 18.75
C ILE A 193 -24.10 -3.26 19.15
N GLY A 194 -25.15 -4.07 18.93
CA GLY A 194 -26.50 -3.83 19.46
C GLY A 194 -27.30 -2.77 18.71
N PHE A 195 -28.41 -3.22 18.11
CA PHE A 195 -29.57 -2.43 17.68
C PHE A 195 -29.36 -0.91 17.58
N ASP A 196 -28.88 -0.43 16.44
CA ASP A 196 -29.42 0.75 15.78
C ASP A 196 -28.96 0.78 14.31
N TYR A 197 -29.91 1.09 13.43
CA TYR A 197 -29.73 1.07 11.99
C TYR A 197 -28.74 2.14 11.55
N CYS A 198 -27.73 1.76 10.76
CA CYS A 198 -26.96 2.68 9.92
C CYS A 198 -27.93 3.34 8.91
N GLN A 199 -28.63 4.41 9.32
CA GLN A 199 -29.48 5.24 8.45
C GLN A 199 -28.61 6.25 7.70
N LEU A 200 -28.46 6.04 6.39
CA LEU A 200 -28.03 7.09 5.46
C LEU A 200 -29.21 8.06 5.26
N PRO A 201 -28.99 9.39 5.26
CA PRO A 201 -29.94 10.35 4.69
C PRO A 201 -29.98 10.26 3.16
#